data_AF-A0A9D5R4A4-F1
#
_entry.id   AF-A0A9D5R4A4-F1
#
_cell.length_a   1.000
_cell.length_b   1.000
_cell.length_c   1.000
_cell.angle_alpha   90.00
_cell.angle_beta   90.00
_cell.angle_gamma   90.00
#
_symmetry.space_group_name_H-M   'P 1'
#
loop_
_entity.id
_entity.type
_entity.pdbx_description
1 polymer ?
#
loop_
_entity_poly.entity_id
_entity_poly.type
_entity_poly.pdbx_seq_one_letter_code
_entity_poly.pdbx_strand_id
1 'polypeptide(L)'
;MNQIDFIKLVSEIRNNCGLDCFGPTYYVFIHKGLKMATVNKTGYCCMDNIEYVIVVCAYRWENLGYTNASLTQLLMVDHDFNPVEYIPFGNWAFKELGFTTRPNDWYNKYMPYPHLELISDPSVNNYKPKTMEEHEKAPKWNSKCQDIEDFNTFLNDIHEFSRLNPL
;
A
#
# COMPACT_ATOMS: atom_id res chain seq x y z
N MET A 1 -5.22 2.12 20.79
CA MET A 1 -4.02 2.97 21.04
C MET A 1 -4.40 4.43 20.79
N ASN A 2 -3.71 5.45 21.33
CA ASN A 2 -4.04 6.86 20.99
C ASN A 2 -3.19 7.37 19.80
N GLN A 3 -3.57 8.50 19.21
CA GLN A 3 -2.91 9.05 18.03
C GLN A 3 -1.41 9.36 18.23
N ILE A 4 -1.02 9.86 19.41
CA ILE A 4 0.38 10.20 19.70
C ILE A 4 1.22 8.93 19.74
N ASP A 5 0.71 7.88 20.38
CA ASP A 5 1.38 6.59 20.46
C ASP A 5 1.47 5.94 19.08
N PHE A 6 0.45 6.09 18.24
CA PHE A 6 0.48 5.64 16.85
C PHE A 6 1.57 6.33 16.03
N ILE A 7 1.70 7.65 16.11
CA ILE A 7 2.75 8.40 15.37
C ILE A 7 4.16 8.01 15.85
N LYS A 8 4.32 7.71 17.15
CA LYS A 8 5.58 7.19 17.70
C LYS A 8 5.89 5.81 17.13
N LEU A 9 4.91 4.90 17.14
CA LEU A 9 5.05 3.57 16.56
C LEU A 9 5.45 3.64 15.07
N VAL A 10 4.80 4.50 14.28
CA VAL A 10 5.15 4.73 12.87
C VAL A 10 6.60 5.15 12.72
N SER A 11 7.06 6.07 13.58
CA SER A 11 8.43 6.58 13.58
C SER A 11 9.44 5.49 13.94
N GLU A 12 9.13 4.67 14.94
CA GLU A 12 9.95 3.53 15.34
C GLU A 12 10.04 2.47 14.23
N ILE A 13 8.92 2.11 13.61
CA ILE A 13 8.89 1.15 12.49
C ILE A 13 9.71 1.70 11.32
N ARG A 14 9.51 2.96 10.94
CA ARG A 14 10.28 3.60 9.87
C ARG A 14 11.79 3.54 10.14
N ASN A 15 12.22 3.85 11.35
CA ASN A 15 13.64 3.84 11.70
C ASN A 15 14.25 2.43 11.75
N ASN A 16 13.42 1.40 11.95
CA ASN A 16 13.84 0.01 12.09
C ASN A 16 13.55 -0.87 10.86
N CYS A 17 12.95 -0.34 9.79
CA CYS A 17 12.58 -1.12 8.61
C CYS A 17 13.74 -1.51 7.70
N GLY A 18 14.98 -1.06 8.00
CA GLY A 18 16.19 -1.42 7.26
C GLY A 18 16.37 -0.70 5.91
N LEU A 19 15.55 0.30 5.60
CA LEU A 19 15.61 1.10 4.38
C LEU A 19 16.10 2.53 4.66
N ASP A 20 16.73 3.19 3.67
CA ASP A 20 17.04 4.63 3.75
C ASP A 20 15.78 5.48 3.55
N CYS A 21 14.91 5.50 4.56
CA CYS A 21 13.63 6.20 4.52
C CYS A 21 13.81 7.71 4.59
N PHE A 22 13.27 8.43 3.59
CA PHE A 22 13.38 9.88 3.48
C PHE A 22 12.01 10.53 3.24
N GLY A 23 11.96 11.87 3.34
CA GLY A 23 10.76 12.63 3.01
C GLY A 23 9.55 12.34 3.92
N PRO A 24 8.34 12.73 3.48
CA PRO A 24 7.13 12.58 4.25
C PRO A 24 6.61 11.13 4.26
N THR A 25 5.99 10.76 5.38
CA THR A 25 5.18 9.55 5.48
C THR A 25 3.77 9.85 4.97
N TYR A 26 3.27 9.02 4.06
CA TYR A 26 1.89 9.06 3.58
C TYR A 26 1.02 8.19 4.49
N TYR A 27 -0.12 8.73 4.86
CA TYR A 27 -1.16 8.05 5.62
C TYR A 27 -2.38 7.95 4.72
N VAL A 28 -2.76 6.73 4.38
CA VAL A 28 -3.92 6.41 3.58
C VAL A 28 -5.03 5.97 4.52
N PHE A 29 -5.99 6.86 4.76
CA PHE A 29 -7.15 6.61 5.61
C PHE A 29 -8.28 6.05 4.76
N ILE A 30 -8.57 4.76 4.89
CA ILE A 30 -9.64 4.08 4.15
C ILE A 30 -10.93 4.19 4.94
N HIS A 31 -11.95 4.75 4.30
CA HIS A 31 -13.24 5.00 4.93
C HIS A 31 -14.08 3.73 5.04
N LYS A 32 -15.05 3.75 5.96
CA LYS A 32 -16.08 2.71 6.07
C LYS A 32 -16.73 2.43 4.72
N GLY A 33 -16.92 1.15 4.42
CA GLY A 33 -17.41 0.67 3.13
C GLY A 33 -16.35 0.55 2.03
N LEU A 34 -15.09 0.90 2.31
CA LEU A 34 -13.90 0.60 1.49
C LEU A 34 -13.92 1.17 0.06
N LYS A 35 -14.76 2.16 -0.23
CA LYS A 35 -14.89 2.79 -1.56
C LYS A 35 -14.21 4.15 -1.66
N MET A 36 -13.75 4.67 -0.52
CA MET A 36 -13.17 6.00 -0.44
C MET A 36 -11.97 5.97 0.49
N ALA A 37 -10.95 6.74 0.15
CA ALA A 37 -9.78 6.98 0.95
C ALA A 37 -9.40 8.47 0.92
N THR A 38 -8.82 8.92 2.03
CA THR A 38 -8.15 10.22 2.12
C THR A 38 -6.66 9.97 2.33
N VAL A 39 -5.81 10.63 1.56
CA VAL A 39 -4.35 10.51 1.69
C VAL A 39 -3.79 11.83 2.19
N ASN A 40 -2.97 11.78 3.24
CA ASN A 40 -2.24 12.96 3.71
C ASN A 40 -0.85 12.63 4.24
N LYS A 41 -0.07 13.68 4.51
CA LYS A 41 1.33 13.60 4.96
C LYS A 41 1.52 13.97 6.44
N THR A 42 0.43 14.31 7.13
CA THR A 42 0.46 14.81 8.51
C THR A 42 0.10 13.74 9.54
N GLY A 43 -0.56 12.65 9.13
CA GLY A 43 -1.05 11.63 10.05
C GLY A 43 -2.24 12.11 10.88
N TYR A 44 -2.92 13.17 10.44
CA TYR A 44 -4.09 13.73 11.13
C TYR A 44 -5.36 13.49 10.31
N CYS A 45 -6.34 12.80 10.91
CA CYS A 45 -7.68 12.61 10.39
C CYS A 45 -8.66 12.39 11.54
N CYS A 46 -9.93 12.76 11.36
CA CYS A 46 -11.00 12.31 12.26
C CYS A 46 -11.30 10.83 11.98
N MET A 47 -11.20 9.97 13.00
CA MET A 47 -11.32 8.52 12.83
C MET A 47 -12.78 8.01 12.77
N ASP A 48 -13.78 8.85 13.01
CA ASP A 48 -15.20 8.45 13.10
C ASP A 48 -15.71 7.64 11.89
N ASN A 49 -15.19 7.97 10.70
CA ASN A 49 -15.56 7.33 9.44
C ASN A 49 -14.43 6.53 8.79
N ILE A 50 -13.34 6.27 9.52
CA ILE A 50 -12.20 5.49 9.04
C ILE A 50 -12.36 4.05 9.53
N GLU A 51 -12.04 3.10 8.65
CA GLU A 51 -12.04 1.67 8.97
C GLU A 51 -10.60 1.14 9.09
N TYR A 52 -9.71 1.57 8.18
CA TYR A 52 -8.32 1.14 8.14
C TYR A 52 -7.38 2.31 7.82
N VAL A 53 -6.14 2.20 8.26
CA VAL A 53 -5.05 3.10 7.89
C VAL A 53 -3.88 2.30 7.34
N ILE A 54 -3.41 2.67 6.15
CA ILE A 54 -2.16 2.16 5.58
C ILE A 54 -1.12 3.27 5.67
N VAL A 55 0.04 2.97 6.23
CA VAL A 55 1.15 3.92 6.34
C VAL A 55 2.24 3.54 5.36
N VAL A 56 2.69 4.53 4.61
CA VAL A 56 3.66 4.37 3.52
C VAL A 56 4.77 5.40 3.69
N CYS A 57 6.03 5.01 3.46
CA CYS A 57 7.13 5.96 3.42
C CYS A 57 7.89 5.91 2.10
N ALA A 58 8.56 7.00 1.75
CA ALA A 58 9.55 7.00 0.71
C ALA A 58 10.89 6.46 1.23
N TYR A 59 11.60 5.72 0.38
CA TYR A 59 12.95 5.23 0.66
C TYR A 59 13.85 5.32 -0.56
N ARG A 60 15.15 5.52 -0.34
CA ARG A 60 16.16 5.50 -1.40
C ARG A 60 16.72 4.11 -1.58
N TRP A 61 17.10 3.82 -2.81
CA TRP A 61 17.83 2.62 -3.17
C TRP A 61 18.79 2.92 -4.31
N GLU A 62 19.88 2.18 -4.38
CA GLU A 62 20.88 2.34 -5.44
C GLU A 62 20.67 1.29 -6.53
N ASN A 63 20.67 1.74 -7.79
CA ASN A 63 20.68 0.85 -8.94
C ASN A 63 21.51 1.45 -10.07
N LEU A 64 22.39 0.64 -10.66
CA LEU A 64 23.24 1.05 -11.78
C LEU A 64 24.00 2.37 -11.56
N GLY A 65 24.41 2.66 -10.31
CA GLY A 65 25.10 3.89 -9.93
C GLY A 65 24.20 5.13 -9.78
N TYR A 66 22.88 4.98 -9.90
CA TYR A 66 21.90 6.03 -9.63
C TYR A 66 21.23 5.83 -8.28
N THR A 67 21.06 6.92 -7.54
CA THR A 67 20.18 6.96 -6.38
C THR A 67 18.74 7.14 -6.86
N ASN A 68 17.94 6.11 -6.67
CA ASN A 68 16.54 6.06 -7.04
C ASN A 68 15.66 6.15 -5.80
N ALA A 69 14.37 6.35 -6.02
CA ALA A 69 13.40 6.41 -4.95
C ALA A 69 12.17 5.55 -5.25
N SER A 70 11.55 5.10 -4.16
CA SER A 70 10.33 4.31 -4.20
C SER A 70 9.54 4.54 -2.92
N LEU A 71 8.30 4.06 -2.90
CA LEU A 71 7.46 3.97 -1.73
C LEU A 71 7.43 2.54 -1.22
N THR A 72 7.22 2.38 0.08
CA THR A 72 7.02 1.09 0.73
C THR A 72 5.94 1.19 1.81
N GLN A 73 5.15 0.14 1.95
CA GLN A 73 4.24 -0.01 3.09
C GLN A 73 5.04 -0.25 4.37
N LEU A 74 4.74 0.49 5.43
CA LEU A 74 5.33 0.28 6.76
C LEU A 74 4.42 -0.56 7.66
N LEU A 75 3.13 -0.24 7.67
CA LEU A 75 2.14 -0.92 8.52
C LEU A 75 0.73 -0.70 7.99
N MET A 76 -0.16 -1.57 8.43
CA MET A 76 -1.59 -1.51 8.20
C MET A 76 -2.30 -1.75 9.54
N VAL A 77 -3.24 -0.87 9.88
CA VAL A 77 -3.96 -0.91 11.16
C VAL A 77 -5.46 -0.69 10.96
N ASP A 78 -6.26 -1.11 11.94
CA ASP A 78 -7.68 -0.76 12.04
C ASP A 78 -7.90 0.67 12.57
N HIS A 79 -9.16 1.05 12.73
CA HIS A 79 -9.57 2.36 13.27
C HIS A 79 -9.15 2.62 14.72
N ASP A 80 -8.80 1.57 15.49
CA ASP A 80 -8.31 1.63 16.86
C ASP A 80 -6.76 1.62 16.95
N PHE A 81 -6.10 1.66 15.78
CA PHE A 81 -4.66 1.55 15.55
C PHE A 81 -4.04 0.20 15.95
N ASN A 82 -4.83 -0.88 15.96
CA ASN A 82 -4.29 -2.22 16.12
C ASN A 82 -3.78 -2.74 14.76
N PRO A 83 -2.61 -3.39 14.71
CA PRO A 83 -2.11 -4.01 13.48
C PRO A 83 -3.10 -5.03 12.93
N VAL A 84 -3.30 -5.01 11.62
CA VAL A 84 -4.16 -5.98 10.92
C VAL A 84 -3.37 -6.73 9.85
N GLU A 85 -3.68 -8.01 9.68
CA GLU A 85 -3.01 -8.86 8.69
C GLU A 85 -3.57 -8.71 7.27
N TYR A 86 -4.79 -8.19 7.12
CA TYR A 86 -5.42 -7.94 5.82
C TYR A 86 -6.63 -6.99 5.92
N ILE A 87 -7.05 -6.44 4.78
CA ILE A 87 -8.34 -5.75 4.58
C ILE A 87 -9.23 -6.61 3.68
N PRO A 88 -10.48 -6.95 4.09
CA PRO A 88 -11.37 -7.79 3.29
C PRO A 88 -12.05 -7.02 2.17
N PHE A 89 -11.90 -7.51 0.93
CA PHE A 89 -12.64 -7.06 -0.26
C PHE A 89 -13.43 -8.25 -0.84
N GLY A 90 -14.60 -8.56 -0.25
CA GLY A 90 -15.35 -9.77 -0.62
C GLY A 90 -14.60 -11.03 -0.18
N ASN A 91 -14.38 -11.96 -1.11
CA ASN A 91 -13.63 -13.20 -0.85
C ASN A 91 -12.10 -13.02 -0.90
N TRP A 92 -11.63 -11.80 -1.20
CA TRP A 92 -10.21 -11.48 -1.31
C TRP A 92 -9.71 -10.71 -0.10
N ALA A 93 -8.53 -11.07 0.38
CA ALA A 93 -7.76 -10.39 1.39
C ALA A 93 -6.73 -9.49 0.73
N PHE A 94 -6.80 -8.18 0.96
CA PHE A 94 -5.72 -7.26 0.65
C PHE A 94 -4.64 -7.36 1.73
N LYS A 95 -3.46 -7.86 1.34
CA LYS A 95 -2.36 -8.19 2.27
C LYS A 95 -1.32 -7.07 2.35
N GLU A 96 -0.98 -6.49 1.21
CA GLU A 96 0.12 -5.54 1.09
C GLU A 96 -0.10 -4.55 -0.05
N LEU A 97 0.34 -3.31 0.18
CA LEU A 97 0.49 -2.27 -0.84
C LEU A 97 1.91 -2.29 -1.42
N GLY A 98 2.05 -2.79 -2.63
CA GLY A 98 3.29 -2.72 -3.39
C GLY A 98 3.39 -1.47 -4.25
N PHE A 99 4.61 -1.13 -4.69
CA PHE A 99 4.85 -0.04 -5.64
C PHE A 99 5.68 -0.48 -6.83
N THR A 100 5.27 -0.01 -8.02
CA THR A 100 5.92 -0.27 -9.29
C THR A 100 6.18 1.04 -10.04
N THR A 101 6.83 0.94 -11.18
CA THR A 101 7.26 2.06 -12.00
C THR A 101 6.07 2.82 -12.60
N ARG A 102 6.11 4.16 -12.57
CA ARG A 102 5.16 4.98 -13.33
C ARG A 102 5.49 4.94 -14.83
N PRO A 103 4.50 5.14 -15.71
CA PRO A 103 4.78 5.36 -17.13
C PRO A 103 5.85 6.45 -17.31
N ASN A 104 6.89 6.16 -18.08
CA ASN A 104 8.03 7.05 -18.38
C ASN A 104 8.98 7.37 -17.20
N ASP A 105 8.80 6.80 -16.01
CA ASP A 105 9.69 7.00 -14.86
C ASP A 105 10.42 5.69 -14.52
N TRP A 106 11.17 5.16 -15.47
CA TRP A 106 11.80 3.83 -15.45
C TRP A 106 12.62 3.52 -14.20
N TYR A 107 13.11 4.55 -13.53
CA TYR A 107 14.03 4.44 -12.40
C TYR A 107 13.34 4.47 -11.05
N ASN A 108 12.10 4.98 -10.95
CA ASN A 108 11.41 5.11 -9.68
C ASN A 108 10.12 4.31 -9.61
N LYS A 109 9.78 3.83 -8.41
CA LYS A 109 8.61 2.97 -8.16
C LYS A 109 7.61 3.67 -7.23
N TYR A 110 6.63 4.33 -7.84
CA TYR A 110 5.61 5.15 -7.17
C TYR A 110 4.16 4.78 -7.49
N MET A 111 3.93 3.91 -8.47
CA MET A 111 2.59 3.49 -8.87
C MET A 111 2.12 2.36 -7.94
N PRO A 112 1.03 2.54 -7.16
CA PRO A 112 0.57 1.53 -6.23
C PRO A 112 -0.01 0.30 -6.97
N TYR A 113 0.19 -0.89 -6.40
CA TYR A 113 -0.48 -2.11 -6.84
C TYR A 113 -0.85 -3.00 -5.63
N PRO A 114 -2.01 -3.67 -5.65
CA PRO A 114 -2.45 -4.46 -4.51
C PRO A 114 -1.89 -5.87 -4.57
N HIS A 115 -1.51 -6.41 -3.40
CA HIS A 115 -1.31 -7.84 -3.20
C HIS A 115 -2.59 -8.42 -2.61
N LEU A 116 -3.24 -9.28 -3.38
CA LEU A 116 -4.52 -9.89 -3.06
C LEU A 116 -4.37 -11.41 -3.00
N GLU A 117 -4.90 -12.01 -1.94
CA GLU A 117 -5.01 -13.46 -1.73
C GLU A 117 -6.46 -13.85 -1.57
N LEU A 118 -6.86 -15.02 -2.05
CA LEU A 118 -8.20 -15.54 -1.77
C LEU A 118 -8.26 -16.00 -0.30
N ILE A 119 -9.28 -15.56 0.44
CA ILE A 119 -9.40 -15.83 1.88
C ILE A 119 -9.51 -17.35 2.15
N SER A 120 -10.21 -18.08 1.28
CA SER A 120 -10.42 -19.53 1.42
C SER A 120 -9.21 -20.37 0.99
N ASP A 121 -8.35 -19.84 0.12
CA ASP A 121 -7.16 -20.52 -0.39
C ASP A 121 -6.06 -19.50 -0.75
N PRO A 122 -5.13 -19.21 0.18
CA PRO A 122 -4.04 -18.25 -0.04
C PRO A 122 -3.08 -18.61 -1.20
N SER A 123 -3.10 -19.84 -1.71
CA SER A 123 -2.32 -20.21 -2.90
C SER A 123 -2.86 -19.55 -4.17
N VAL A 124 -4.13 -19.12 -4.15
CA VAL A 124 -4.75 -18.30 -5.18
C VAL A 124 -4.51 -16.83 -4.85
N ASN A 125 -3.58 -16.22 -5.57
CA ASN A 125 -3.21 -14.82 -5.38
C ASN A 125 -2.97 -14.10 -6.71
N ASN A 126 -3.04 -12.77 -6.68
CA ASN A 126 -2.76 -11.92 -7.85
C ASN A 126 -1.26 -11.58 -7.99
N TYR A 127 -0.43 -12.00 -7.05
CA TYR A 127 0.98 -11.63 -6.93
C TYR A 127 1.89 -12.86 -6.97
N LYS A 128 2.71 -12.96 -8.01
CA LYS A 128 3.81 -13.94 -8.04
C LYS A 128 5.07 -13.23 -7.54
N PRO A 129 5.73 -13.70 -6.46
CA PRO A 129 7.06 -13.25 -6.10
C PRO A 129 7.97 -13.47 -7.31
N LYS A 130 8.60 -12.40 -7.79
CA LYS A 130 9.50 -12.42 -8.94
C LYS A 130 10.94 -12.39 -8.44
N THR A 131 11.85 -13.05 -9.15
CA THR A 131 13.29 -12.94 -8.87
C THR A 131 13.78 -11.51 -9.16
N MET A 132 14.92 -11.12 -8.59
CA MET A 132 15.48 -9.76 -8.74
C MET A 132 15.67 -9.32 -10.20
N GLU A 133 15.86 -10.26 -11.14
CA GLU A 133 15.92 -10.03 -12.60
C GLU A 133 14.53 -9.82 -13.24
N GLU A 134 13.47 -10.33 -12.64
CA GLU A 134 12.08 -10.21 -13.13
C GLU A 134 11.32 -9.01 -12.54
N HIS A 135 11.90 -8.32 -11.55
CA HIS A 135 11.38 -7.10 -10.92
C HIS A 135 11.14 -5.94 -11.91
N GLU A 136 11.65 -6.03 -13.14
CA GLU A 136 11.40 -5.06 -14.23
C GLU A 136 10.05 -5.24 -14.92
N LYS A 137 9.44 -6.43 -14.85
CA LYS A 137 8.10 -6.65 -15.39
C LYS A 137 7.12 -6.43 -14.26
N ALA A 138 6.41 -5.30 -14.28
CA ALA A 138 5.27 -5.05 -13.39
C ALA A 138 4.36 -6.31 -13.31
N PRO A 139 3.68 -6.56 -12.18
CA PRO A 139 2.61 -7.55 -12.15
C PRO A 139 1.61 -7.28 -13.28
N LYS A 140 0.85 -8.28 -13.74
CA LYS A 140 -0.24 -8.11 -14.73
C LYS A 140 -1.44 -7.33 -14.13
N TRP A 141 -1.19 -6.39 -13.23
CA TRP A 141 -2.16 -5.47 -12.67
C TRP A 141 -2.06 -4.17 -13.45
N ASN A 142 -3.03 -3.95 -14.34
CA ASN A 142 -3.15 -2.71 -15.08
C ASN A 142 -4.00 -1.72 -14.27
N SER A 143 -3.46 -1.24 -13.15
CA SER A 143 -4.18 -0.23 -12.35
C SER A 143 -4.36 1.03 -13.17
N LYS A 144 -5.52 1.67 -13.04
CA LYS A 144 -5.73 3.03 -13.52
C LYS A 144 -5.11 4.04 -12.56
N CYS A 145 -4.87 3.65 -11.31
CA CYS A 145 -4.19 4.46 -10.30
C CYS A 145 -2.70 4.62 -10.65
N GLN A 146 -2.27 5.86 -10.88
CA GLN A 146 -0.87 6.18 -11.20
C GLN A 146 -0.10 6.82 -10.04
N ASP A 147 -0.80 7.22 -8.98
CA ASP A 147 -0.26 7.97 -7.85
C ASP A 147 -0.92 7.53 -6.55
N ILE A 148 -0.15 7.43 -5.48
CA ILE A 148 -0.67 7.12 -4.13
C ILE A 148 -1.72 8.15 -3.69
N GLU A 149 -1.63 9.40 -4.15
CA GLU A 149 -2.61 10.44 -3.81
C GLU A 149 -3.99 10.18 -4.45
N ASP A 150 -4.08 9.34 -5.49
CA ASP A 150 -5.34 8.88 -6.11
C ASP A 150 -5.75 7.47 -5.63
N PHE A 151 -5.80 7.29 -4.31
CA PHE A 151 -6.12 5.99 -3.71
C PHE A 151 -7.58 5.56 -3.92
N ASN A 152 -8.47 6.49 -4.30
CA ASN A 152 -9.86 6.15 -4.64
C ASN A 152 -9.94 5.28 -5.91
N THR A 153 -9.18 5.63 -6.94
CA THR A 153 -9.07 4.81 -8.15
C THR A 153 -8.51 3.43 -7.83
N PHE A 154 -7.51 3.36 -6.94
CA PHE A 154 -6.93 2.10 -6.48
C PHE A 154 -7.96 1.19 -5.80
N LEU A 155 -8.75 1.73 -4.87
CA LEU A 155 -9.83 0.99 -4.20
C LEU A 155 -10.87 0.48 -5.21
N ASN A 156 -11.25 1.31 -6.18
CA ASN A 156 -12.19 0.91 -7.23
C ASN A 156 -11.65 -0.23 -8.10
N ASP A 157 -10.36 -0.22 -8.46
CA ASP A 157 -9.73 -1.31 -9.21
C ASP A 157 -9.76 -2.63 -8.41
N ILE A 158 -9.55 -2.59 -7.08
CA ILE A 158 -9.68 -3.78 -6.20
C ILE A 158 -11.12 -4.30 -6.16
N HIS A 159 -12.10 -3.40 -5.99
CA HIS A 159 -13.52 -3.80 -6.01
C HIS A 159 -13.93 -4.41 -7.36
N GLU A 160 -13.46 -3.83 -8.47
CA GLU A 160 -13.70 -4.37 -9.81
C GLU A 160 -13.09 -5.76 -9.95
N PHE A 161 -11.84 -5.95 -9.51
CA PHE A 161 -11.17 -7.25 -9.51
C PHE A 161 -11.93 -8.29 -8.68
N SER A 162 -12.29 -7.97 -7.44
CA SER A 162 -13.01 -8.89 -6.54
C SER A 162 -14.36 -9.31 -7.12
N ARG A 163 -15.10 -8.35 -7.71
CA ARG A 163 -16.38 -8.62 -8.39
C ARG A 163 -16.23 -9.52 -9.61
N LEU A 164 -15.16 -9.37 -10.39
CA LEU A 164 -14.91 -10.18 -11.59
C LEU A 164 -14.36 -11.58 -11.25
N ASN A 165 -13.89 -11.81 -10.02
CA ASN A 165 -13.30 -13.06 -9.57
C ASN A 165 -13.92 -13.54 -8.24
N PRO A 166 -15.22 -13.90 -8.20
CA PRO A 166 -15.98 -14.10 -6.96
C PRO A 166 -15.74 -15.46 -6.26
N LEU A 167 -14.60 -16.12 -6.49
CA LEU A 167 -14.29 -17.50 -6.07
C LEU A 167 -14.73 -17.84 -4.63
#